data_AF-A0A1V6IWV2-F1
#
_entry.id   AF-A0A1V6IWV2-F1
#
_cell.length_a   1.000
_cell.length_b   1.000
_cell.length_c   1.000
_cell.angle_alpha   90.00
_cell.angle_beta   90.00
_cell.angle_gamma   90.00
#
_symmetry.space_group_name_H-M   'P 1'
#
loop_
_entity.id
_entity.type
_entity.pdbx_description
1 polymer ?
#
loop_
_entity_poly.entity_id
_entity_poly.type
_entity_poly.pdbx_seq_one_letter_code
_entity_poly.pdbx_strand_id
1 'polypeptide(L)'
;MKIQQSLFAGMMVVSVFAVTAQAFPVVEWNTVSLTYGMFNSVQGHFGLHTENRDGDGASILGGVEQEAAGLWTILTATDGTAGISQWWFPVQLGELIDIDSLDAADPLAIINISQIEFGSIQLNYNESYYLGFCVGYPQWDYAEYGWVELLFDGETVSAVSSATERTGLGIYAGTGTAIPEPTTAGLLVLGAGGLAWRRRMQKRE
;
A
#
# COMPACT_ATOMS: atom_id res chain seq x y z
N MET A 1 -11.10 4.34 -64.52
CA MET A 1 -11.72 3.24 -63.76
C MET A 1 -10.72 2.82 -62.69
N LYS A 2 -10.95 3.23 -61.43
CA LYS A 2 -10.04 2.98 -60.28
C LYS A 2 -10.54 1.75 -59.54
N ILE A 3 -9.72 0.70 -59.41
CA ILE A 3 -9.99 -0.43 -58.51
C ILE A 3 -8.85 -0.53 -57.48
N GLN A 4 -9.21 -0.10 -56.28
CA GLN A 4 -8.76 -0.48 -54.94
C GLN A 4 -7.40 -1.18 -54.77
N GLN A 5 -6.43 -0.38 -54.33
CA GLN A 5 -5.42 -0.82 -53.37
C GLN A 5 -6.01 -0.67 -51.97
N SER A 6 -6.50 -1.76 -51.37
CA SER A 6 -6.92 -1.75 -49.97
C SER A 6 -6.82 -3.14 -49.39
N LEU A 7 -5.61 -3.56 -48.99
CA LEU A 7 -5.39 -4.77 -48.18
C LEU A 7 -4.00 -4.75 -47.52
N PHE A 8 -3.63 -3.64 -46.88
CA PHE A 8 -2.47 -3.59 -45.98
C PHE A 8 -2.72 -2.81 -44.68
N ALA A 9 -3.98 -2.48 -44.37
CA ALA A 9 -4.35 -1.71 -43.16
C ALA A 9 -4.76 -2.58 -41.96
N GLY A 10 -4.60 -3.92 -42.05
CA GLY A 10 -5.15 -4.86 -41.06
C GLY A 10 -4.20 -5.34 -39.97
N MET A 11 -2.97 -4.84 -39.89
CA MET A 11 -1.95 -5.45 -39.00
C MET A 11 -1.15 -4.43 -38.16
N MET A 12 -1.79 -3.32 -37.77
CA MET A 12 -1.14 -2.29 -36.93
C MET A 12 -2.06 -1.77 -35.82
N VAL A 13 -2.82 -2.67 -35.17
CA VAL A 13 -3.61 -2.34 -33.96
C VAL A 13 -3.16 -3.15 -32.73
N VAL A 14 -2.23 -4.10 -32.87
CA VAL A 14 -1.84 -5.00 -31.77
C VAL A 14 -0.61 -4.53 -30.97
N SER A 15 0.09 -3.46 -31.37
CA SER A 15 1.44 -3.17 -30.82
C SER A 15 1.54 -2.11 -29.71
N VAL A 16 0.44 -1.56 -29.17
CA VAL A 16 0.53 -0.53 -28.10
C VAL A 16 0.36 -1.11 -26.68
N PHE A 17 0.12 -2.41 -26.53
CA PHE A 17 0.04 -3.06 -25.20
C PHE A 17 1.27 -3.90 -24.82
N ALA A 18 2.35 -3.86 -25.59
CA ALA A 18 3.50 -4.75 -25.38
C ALA A 18 4.81 -3.98 -25.12
N VAL A 19 4.81 -3.15 -24.06
CA VAL A 19 6.01 -2.96 -23.24
C VAL A 19 5.55 -2.92 -21.78
N THR A 20 5.00 -4.04 -21.30
CA THR A 20 5.28 -4.41 -19.92
C THR A 20 6.77 -4.74 -19.91
N ALA A 21 7.61 -3.72 -19.75
CA ALA A 21 8.93 -3.94 -19.18
C ALA A 21 8.70 -4.83 -17.95
N GLN A 22 9.58 -5.80 -17.72
CA GLN A 22 9.51 -6.69 -16.56
C GLN A 22 9.67 -5.86 -15.27
N ALA A 23 8.64 -5.11 -14.91
CA ALA A 23 8.47 -4.52 -13.61
C ALA A 23 8.00 -5.68 -12.76
N PHE A 24 8.84 -6.10 -11.81
CA PHE A 24 8.32 -6.73 -10.60
C PHE A 24 7.08 -5.95 -10.16
N PRO A 25 6.02 -6.60 -9.68
CA PRO A 25 4.84 -5.88 -9.25
C PRO A 25 5.28 -4.81 -8.26
N VAL A 26 5.17 -3.54 -8.68
CA VAL A 26 5.53 -2.37 -7.86
C VAL A 26 4.76 -2.45 -6.55
N VAL A 27 3.54 -3.00 -6.62
CA VAL A 27 2.66 -3.27 -5.49
C VAL A 27 2.39 -4.77 -5.37
N GLU A 28 2.72 -5.33 -4.22
CA GLU A 28 2.38 -6.69 -3.79
C GLU A 28 1.14 -6.66 -2.88
N TRP A 29 0.27 -7.65 -3.00
CA TRP A 29 -0.99 -7.74 -2.25
C TRP A 29 -0.89 -8.79 -1.13
N ASN A 30 -1.70 -8.62 -0.09
CA ASN A 30 -1.81 -9.52 1.07
C ASN A 30 -0.47 -9.69 1.82
N THR A 31 0.31 -8.62 1.85
CA THR A 31 1.64 -8.53 2.46
C THR A 31 1.62 -8.31 3.98
N VAL A 32 0.45 -8.31 4.62
CA VAL A 32 0.32 -8.14 6.07
C VAL A 32 -0.54 -9.26 6.62
N SER A 33 -0.01 -9.96 7.62
CA SER A 33 -0.74 -10.94 8.40
C SER A 33 -1.06 -10.39 9.79
N LEU A 34 -2.21 -10.81 10.33
CA LEU A 34 -2.67 -10.44 11.65
C LEU A 34 -2.80 -11.70 12.52
N THR A 35 -2.21 -11.65 13.71
CA THR A 35 -2.54 -12.54 14.82
C THR A 35 -3.45 -11.78 15.77
N TYR A 36 -4.56 -12.39 16.19
CA TYR A 36 -5.47 -11.84 17.18
C TYR A 36 -5.96 -12.96 18.09
N GLY A 37 -5.96 -12.73 19.40
CA GLY A 37 -6.43 -13.73 20.35
C GLY A 37 -6.84 -13.16 21.68
N MET A 38 -7.98 -13.62 22.19
CA MET A 38 -8.54 -13.19 23.47
C MET A 38 -8.12 -14.15 24.60
N PHE A 39 -7.63 -13.59 25.71
CA PHE A 39 -7.35 -14.36 26.94
C PHE A 39 -8.60 -14.55 27.78
N ASN A 40 -9.51 -13.58 27.73
CA ASN A 40 -10.83 -13.58 28.36
C ASN A 40 -11.79 -12.73 27.50
N SER A 41 -13.01 -12.47 27.98
CA SER A 41 -14.02 -11.73 27.20
C SER A 41 -13.73 -10.24 26.95
N VAL A 42 -12.69 -9.68 27.57
CA VAL A 42 -12.38 -8.23 27.53
C VAL A 42 -10.92 -7.97 27.14
N GLN A 43 -10.01 -8.90 27.38
CA GLN A 43 -8.57 -8.70 27.15
C GLN A 43 -7.98 -9.78 26.26
N GLY A 44 -7.04 -9.37 25.41
CA GLY A 44 -6.35 -10.22 24.46
C GLY A 44 -4.98 -9.67 24.05
N HIS A 45 -4.49 -10.20 22.93
CA HIS A 45 -3.26 -9.79 22.27
C HIS A 45 -3.49 -9.69 20.77
N PHE A 46 -2.67 -8.87 20.12
CA PHE A 46 -2.60 -8.82 18.66
C PHE A 46 -1.15 -8.74 18.19
N GLY A 47 -0.96 -9.07 16.91
CA GLY A 47 0.29 -8.87 16.19
C GLY A 47 0.02 -8.59 14.73
N LEU A 48 0.62 -7.52 14.18
CA LEU A 48 0.65 -7.26 12.75
C LEU A 48 2.05 -7.56 12.24
N HIS A 49 2.15 -8.31 11.15
CA HIS A 49 3.43 -8.74 10.57
C HIS A 49 3.43 -8.45 9.08
N THR A 50 4.38 -7.64 8.62
CA THR A 50 4.61 -7.46 7.19
C THR A 50 5.40 -8.65 6.64
N GLU A 51 5.16 -8.99 5.39
CA GLU A 51 6.06 -9.81 4.60
C GLU A 51 7.10 -8.87 3.99
N ASN A 52 8.37 -9.04 4.34
CA ASN A 52 9.47 -8.39 3.62
C ASN A 52 9.88 -9.26 2.42
N ARG A 53 10.26 -8.61 1.32
CA ARG A 53 10.87 -9.22 0.14
C ARG A 53 11.99 -10.21 0.47
N ASP A 54 12.75 -9.96 1.54
CA ASP A 54 13.91 -10.77 1.95
C ASP A 54 13.65 -11.67 3.19
N GLY A 55 12.41 -11.77 3.65
CA GLY A 55 11.97 -12.72 4.68
C GLY A 55 11.94 -12.21 6.13
N ASP A 56 12.67 -11.15 6.46
CA ASP A 56 12.60 -10.50 7.79
C ASP A 56 11.65 -9.29 7.74
N GLY A 57 10.36 -9.59 7.93
CA GLY A 57 9.27 -8.62 8.06
C GLY A 57 9.39 -7.70 9.27
N ALA A 58 8.73 -6.56 9.20
CA ALA A 58 8.50 -5.72 10.36
C ALA A 58 7.24 -6.22 11.09
N SER A 59 7.23 -6.13 12.41
CA SER A 59 6.05 -6.51 13.19
C SER A 59 5.81 -5.56 14.34
N ILE A 60 4.56 -5.40 14.69
CA ILE A 60 4.11 -4.73 15.92
C ILE A 60 3.21 -5.67 16.69
N LEU A 61 3.38 -5.68 18.01
CA LEU A 61 2.71 -6.57 18.94
C LEU A 61 2.10 -5.74 20.06
N GLY A 62 1.00 -6.22 20.62
CA GLY A 62 0.34 -5.46 21.66
C GLY A 62 -0.82 -6.15 22.34
N GLY A 63 -1.46 -5.39 23.23
CA GLY A 63 -2.64 -5.80 23.96
C GLY A 63 -3.93 -5.41 23.22
N VAL A 64 -4.99 -6.13 23.55
CA VAL A 64 -6.34 -5.86 23.07
C VAL A 64 -7.24 -5.60 24.27
N GLU A 65 -8.07 -4.57 24.18
CA GLU A 65 -9.20 -4.33 25.09
C GLU A 65 -10.50 -4.26 24.28
N GLN A 66 -11.44 -5.14 24.58
CA GLN A 66 -12.70 -5.25 23.87
C GLN A 66 -13.88 -4.86 24.76
N GLU A 67 -14.82 -4.09 24.22
CA GLU A 67 -16.06 -3.80 24.93
C GLU A 67 -16.90 -5.06 25.15
N ALA A 68 -17.50 -5.21 26.33
CA ALA A 68 -18.35 -6.36 26.65
C ALA A 68 -19.54 -6.57 25.69
N ALA A 69 -20.04 -5.50 25.05
CA ALA A 69 -21.12 -5.58 24.07
C ALA A 69 -20.62 -5.80 22.62
N GLY A 70 -19.31 -5.79 22.40
CA GLY A 70 -18.70 -6.01 21.09
C GLY A 70 -18.91 -4.85 20.11
N LEU A 71 -19.13 -3.61 20.57
CA LEU A 71 -19.30 -2.47 19.66
C LEU A 71 -17.96 -1.86 19.24
N TRP A 72 -16.89 -2.12 19.98
CA TRP A 72 -15.54 -1.66 19.66
C TRP A 72 -14.47 -2.55 20.31
N THR A 73 -13.25 -2.42 19.78
CA THR A 73 -12.03 -2.95 20.38
C THR A 73 -10.90 -1.93 20.25
N ILE A 74 -10.01 -1.86 21.24
CA ILE A 74 -8.81 -1.04 21.24
C ILE A 74 -7.60 -1.95 21.07
N LEU A 75 -6.75 -1.62 20.10
CA LEU A 75 -5.45 -2.25 19.89
C LEU A 75 -4.38 -1.30 20.41
N THR A 76 -3.61 -1.73 21.41
CA THR A 76 -2.54 -0.92 22.02
C THR A 76 -1.20 -1.58 21.74
N ALA A 77 -0.37 -0.94 20.92
CA ALA A 77 0.96 -1.44 20.64
C ALA A 77 1.84 -1.34 21.89
N THR A 78 2.72 -2.32 22.08
CA THR A 78 3.65 -2.35 23.22
C THR A 78 5.04 -2.84 22.84
N ASP A 79 5.17 -3.49 21.69
CA ASP A 79 6.42 -4.08 21.23
C ASP A 79 6.46 -4.16 19.69
N GLY A 80 7.61 -4.50 19.12
CA GLY A 80 7.75 -4.79 17.70
C GLY A 80 9.16 -5.23 17.30
N THR A 81 9.36 -5.49 16.01
CA THR A 81 10.64 -6.00 15.50
C THR A 81 11.78 -5.01 15.72
N ALA A 82 12.74 -5.38 16.57
CA ALA A 82 13.98 -4.63 16.75
C ALA A 82 14.91 -4.77 15.54
N GLY A 83 15.68 -3.71 15.24
CA GLY A 83 16.65 -3.71 14.14
C GLY A 83 16.06 -3.39 12.76
N ILE A 84 14.73 -3.34 12.65
CA ILE A 84 14.01 -2.86 11.47
C ILE A 84 13.35 -1.53 11.83
N SER A 85 13.61 -0.49 11.04
CA SER A 85 12.90 0.77 11.21
C SER A 85 11.50 0.65 10.64
N GLN A 86 10.49 1.04 11.41
CA GLN A 86 9.10 0.89 11.01
C GLN A 86 8.21 1.96 11.64
N TRP A 87 7.17 2.32 10.89
CA TRP A 87 6.12 3.24 11.28
C TRP A 87 4.78 2.61 10.94
N TRP A 88 3.81 2.73 11.84
CA TRP A 88 2.43 2.30 11.65
C TRP A 88 1.52 3.41 12.13
N PHE A 89 0.59 3.84 11.27
CA PHE A 89 -0.21 5.02 11.55
C PHE A 89 -1.59 4.97 10.86
N PRO A 90 -2.63 5.60 11.44
CA PRO A 90 -3.94 5.69 10.82
C PRO A 90 -3.90 6.48 9.51
N VAL A 91 -4.63 6.02 8.51
CA VAL A 91 -4.81 6.70 7.22
C VAL A 91 -6.25 6.59 6.76
N GLN A 92 -6.69 7.48 5.88
CA GLN A 92 -7.99 7.38 5.22
C GLN A 92 -7.90 6.60 3.91
N LEU A 93 -9.00 5.98 3.50
CA LEU A 93 -9.11 5.35 2.19
C LEU A 93 -8.76 6.36 1.08
N GLY A 94 -7.82 5.98 0.20
CA GLY A 94 -7.35 6.82 -0.91
C GLY A 94 -6.35 7.90 -0.51
N GLU A 95 -5.92 7.96 0.75
CA GLU A 95 -4.83 8.85 1.18
C GLU A 95 -3.47 8.32 0.70
N LEU A 96 -2.55 9.23 0.40
CA LEU A 96 -1.21 8.88 -0.02
C LEU A 96 -0.32 8.55 1.18
N ILE A 97 0.39 7.43 1.08
CA ILE A 97 1.35 6.94 2.06
C ILE A 97 2.74 7.06 1.44
N ASP A 98 3.50 8.01 1.94
CA ASP A 98 4.87 8.33 1.51
C ASP A 98 5.69 8.89 2.69
N ILE A 99 6.89 9.40 2.41
CA ILE A 99 7.76 9.96 3.44
C ILE A 99 7.12 11.15 4.18
N ASP A 100 6.35 12.00 3.49
CA ASP A 100 5.74 13.20 4.09
C ASP A 100 4.57 12.81 5.02
N SER A 101 3.89 11.70 4.72
CA SER A 101 2.81 11.16 5.56
C SER A 101 3.28 10.72 6.95
N LEU A 102 4.56 10.37 7.11
CA LEU A 102 5.13 9.86 8.37
C LEU A 102 5.23 10.93 9.46
N ASP A 103 5.50 12.18 9.07
CA ASP A 103 5.71 13.28 10.01
C ASP A 103 4.40 13.89 10.52
N ALA A 104 3.28 13.62 9.84
CA ALA A 104 1.99 14.26 10.09
C ALA A 104 1.02 13.42 10.94
N ALA A 105 1.26 12.11 11.07
CA ALA A 105 0.30 11.19 11.67
C ALA A 105 0.55 10.93 13.18
N ASP A 106 -0.53 10.65 13.91
CA ASP A 106 -0.46 10.12 15.28
C ASP A 106 -0.24 8.60 15.21
N PRO A 107 0.96 8.09 15.52
CA PRO A 107 1.33 6.73 15.19
C PRO A 107 0.72 5.70 16.14
N LEU A 108 0.31 4.56 15.60
CA LEU A 108 0.12 3.35 16.40
C LEU A 108 1.47 2.86 16.93
N ALA A 109 2.53 2.92 16.11
CA ALA A 109 3.88 2.58 16.53
C ALA A 109 4.94 3.27 15.66
N ILE A 110 6.02 3.71 16.30
CA ILE A 110 7.28 4.08 15.64
C ILE A 110 8.38 3.28 16.33
N ILE A 111 9.16 2.53 15.56
CA ILE A 111 10.35 1.82 16.05
C ILE A 111 11.48 2.13 15.09
N ASN A 112 12.47 2.91 15.52
CA ASN A 112 13.70 3.18 14.77
C ASN A 112 14.89 3.39 15.72
N ILE A 113 16.09 3.67 15.19
CA ILE A 113 17.32 3.77 16.02
C ILE A 113 17.27 4.90 17.06
N SER A 114 16.46 5.93 16.81
CA SER A 114 16.43 7.18 17.56
C SER A 114 15.14 7.38 18.36
N GLN A 115 14.08 6.63 18.04
CA GLN A 115 12.76 6.82 18.61
C GLN A 115 12.02 5.49 18.69
N ILE A 116 11.42 5.25 19.86
CA ILE A 116 10.44 4.18 20.09
C ILE A 116 9.22 4.84 20.69
N GLU A 117 8.09 4.70 20.01
CA GLU A 117 6.80 5.26 20.41
C GLU A 117 5.70 4.24 20.13
N PHE A 118 4.76 4.14 21.07
CA PHE A 118 3.63 3.22 20.97
C PHE A 118 2.35 3.97 21.33
N GLY A 119 1.34 3.77 20.51
CA GLY A 119 0.02 4.32 20.65
C GLY A 119 -1.06 3.26 20.72
N SER A 120 -2.29 3.69 20.52
CA SER A 120 -3.46 2.83 20.49
C SER A 120 -4.45 3.30 19.43
N ILE A 121 -5.13 2.36 18.80
CA ILE A 121 -6.23 2.64 17.86
C ILE A 121 -7.51 1.97 18.35
N GLN A 122 -8.64 2.62 18.10
CA GLN A 122 -9.97 2.04 18.32
C GLN A 122 -10.56 1.60 16.98
N LEU A 123 -10.99 0.36 16.92
CA LEU A 123 -11.77 -0.21 15.82
C LEU A 123 -13.23 -0.30 16.26
N ASN A 124 -14.13 0.26 15.45
CA ASN A 124 -15.56 0.13 15.69
C ASN A 124 -16.12 -1.10 14.98
N TYR A 125 -17.23 -1.62 15.50
CA TYR A 125 -17.94 -2.75 14.93
C TYR A 125 -18.30 -2.52 13.47
N ASN A 126 -17.84 -3.42 12.61
CA ASN A 126 -18.15 -3.49 11.18
C ASN A 126 -17.82 -2.20 10.40
N GLU A 127 -16.79 -1.46 10.85
CA GLU A 127 -16.22 -0.31 10.16
C GLU A 127 -14.79 -0.64 9.70
N SER A 128 -14.49 -0.40 8.42
CA SER A 128 -13.13 -0.54 7.90
C SER A 128 -12.21 0.51 8.51
N TYR A 129 -11.06 0.06 8.99
CA TYR A 129 -10.01 0.92 9.51
C TYR A 129 -8.72 0.69 8.72
N TYR A 130 -8.11 1.75 8.21
CA TYR A 130 -6.90 1.64 7.42
C TYR A 130 -5.70 2.09 8.25
N LEU A 131 -4.68 1.23 8.29
CA LEU A 131 -3.36 1.58 8.78
C LEU A 131 -2.40 1.67 7.60
N GLY A 132 -1.70 2.79 7.49
CA GLY A 132 -0.52 2.92 6.67
C GLY A 132 0.71 2.45 7.44
N PHE A 133 1.73 2.02 6.70
CA PHE A 133 3.02 1.68 7.28
C PHE A 133 4.18 2.02 6.36
N CYS A 134 5.34 2.21 6.97
CA CYS A 134 6.64 2.27 6.31
C CYS A 134 7.58 1.27 6.98
N VAL A 135 8.33 0.51 6.19
CA VAL A 135 9.39 -0.42 6.64
C VAL A 135 10.71 -0.01 5.99
N GLY A 136 11.79 0.02 6.78
CA GLY A 136 13.06 0.60 6.37
C GLY A 136 13.14 2.10 6.69
N TYR A 137 14.33 2.70 6.57
CA TYR A 137 14.45 4.15 6.76
C TYR A 137 13.93 4.88 5.52
N PRO A 138 13.01 5.86 5.68
CA PRO A 138 12.41 6.59 4.56
C PRO A 138 13.42 7.31 3.66
N GLN A 139 14.59 7.63 4.20
CA GLN A 139 15.69 8.32 3.52
C GLN A 139 16.56 7.38 2.67
N TRP A 140 16.28 6.08 2.70
CA TRP A 140 17.04 5.05 1.98
C TRP A 140 16.18 4.48 0.85
N ASP A 141 16.82 4.11 -0.26
CA ASP A 141 16.17 3.64 -1.51
C ASP A 141 15.45 2.28 -1.38
N TYR A 142 15.31 1.75 -0.17
CA TYR A 142 14.68 0.47 0.15
C TYR A 142 13.60 0.61 1.22
N ALA A 143 13.12 1.84 1.48
CA ALA A 143 11.89 2.03 2.21
C ALA A 143 10.73 1.39 1.43
N GLU A 144 9.86 0.70 2.14
CA GLU A 144 8.67 0.08 1.60
C GLU A 144 7.46 0.71 2.26
N TYR A 145 6.48 1.11 1.45
CA TYR A 145 5.26 1.75 1.95
C TYR A 145 4.08 0.84 1.70
N GLY A 146 3.18 0.73 2.66
CA GLY A 146 2.04 -0.15 2.50
C GLY A 146 0.87 0.25 3.36
N TRP A 147 -0.19 -0.52 3.23
CA TRP A 147 -1.38 -0.38 4.04
C TRP A 147 -2.00 -1.73 4.37
N VAL A 148 -2.77 -1.76 5.45
CA VAL A 148 -3.65 -2.87 5.82
C VAL A 148 -5.02 -2.33 6.21
N GLU A 149 -6.06 -3.00 5.73
CA GLU A 149 -7.44 -2.80 6.14
C GLU A 149 -7.76 -3.77 7.28
N LEU A 150 -8.15 -3.22 8.42
CA LEU A 150 -8.60 -3.96 9.59
C LEU A 150 -10.13 -3.85 9.72
N LEU A 151 -10.75 -4.95 10.13
CA LEU A 151 -12.17 -5.01 10.42
C LEU A 151 -12.39 -5.74 11.74
N PHE A 152 -13.16 -5.13 12.64
CA PHE A 152 -13.63 -5.75 13.86
C PHE A 152 -15.08 -6.20 13.69
N ASP A 153 -15.36 -7.49 13.88
CA ASP A 153 -16.69 -8.08 13.67
C ASP A 153 -17.50 -8.27 14.96
N GLY A 154 -17.04 -7.70 16.07
CA GLY A 154 -17.66 -7.83 17.39
C GLY A 154 -17.02 -8.90 18.28
N GLU A 155 -16.19 -9.77 17.71
CA GLU A 155 -15.45 -10.81 18.45
C GLU A 155 -13.97 -10.85 18.08
N THR A 156 -13.66 -10.67 16.80
CA THR A 156 -12.32 -10.79 16.25
C THR A 156 -11.95 -9.59 15.39
N VAL A 157 -10.65 -9.29 15.32
CA VAL A 157 -10.10 -8.39 14.32
C VAL A 157 -9.51 -9.24 13.19
N SER A 158 -9.81 -8.85 11.95
CA SER A 158 -9.29 -9.46 10.74
C SER A 158 -8.54 -8.43 9.90
N ALA A 159 -7.41 -8.84 9.29
CA ALA A 159 -6.81 -8.11 8.19
C ALA A 159 -7.52 -8.52 6.89
N VAL A 160 -8.36 -7.63 6.35
CA VAL A 160 -9.25 -7.92 5.21
C VAL A 160 -8.50 -7.86 3.90
N SER A 161 -7.63 -6.86 3.76
CA SER A 161 -6.79 -6.65 2.59
C SER A 161 -5.55 -5.89 3.00
N SER A 162 -4.47 -6.04 2.25
CA SER A 162 -3.26 -5.23 2.42
C SER A 162 -2.49 -5.12 1.11
N ALA A 163 -1.64 -4.12 1.01
CA ALA A 163 -0.69 -4.02 -0.08
C ALA A 163 0.59 -3.31 0.33
N THR A 164 1.71 -3.67 -0.29
CA THR A 164 3.03 -3.04 -0.11
C THR A 164 3.61 -2.62 -1.45
N GLU A 165 4.09 -1.40 -1.52
CA GLU A 165 4.87 -0.81 -2.59
C GLU A 165 6.36 -0.93 -2.29
N ARG A 166 7.14 -1.46 -3.26
CA ARG A 166 8.52 -1.93 -3.03
C ARG A 166 9.61 -1.06 -3.68
N THR A 167 9.25 0.05 -4.32
CA THR A 167 10.18 1.00 -4.97
C THR A 167 10.49 2.21 -4.09
N GLY A 168 9.78 2.40 -2.99
CA GLY A 168 10.01 3.48 -2.03
C GLY A 168 9.42 4.82 -2.46
N LEU A 169 8.50 4.82 -3.43
CA LEU A 169 7.83 6.02 -3.88
C LEU A 169 6.52 6.29 -3.12
N GLY A 170 5.88 5.26 -2.61
CA GLY A 170 4.62 5.40 -1.87
C GLY A 170 3.40 4.87 -2.62
N ILE A 171 2.30 4.73 -1.87
CA ILE A 171 1.08 4.03 -2.29
C ILE A 171 -0.17 4.71 -1.74
N TYR A 172 -1.28 4.61 -2.47
CA TYR A 172 -2.57 5.09 -1.98
C TYR A 172 -3.30 4.01 -1.18
N ALA A 173 -3.69 4.33 0.06
CA ALA A 173 -4.37 3.43 1.00
C ALA A 173 -5.64 2.82 0.40
N GLY A 174 -5.86 1.53 0.64
CA GLY A 174 -7.01 0.78 0.11
C GLY A 174 -6.99 0.56 -1.41
N THR A 175 -5.86 0.83 -2.07
CA THR A 175 -5.69 0.63 -3.52
C THR A 175 -4.40 -0.10 -3.87
N GLY A 176 -4.30 -0.57 -5.11
CA GLY A 176 -3.03 -1.06 -5.69
C GLY A 176 -2.26 -0.01 -6.49
N THR A 177 -2.56 1.29 -6.29
CA THR A 177 -1.98 2.38 -7.07
C THR A 177 -0.74 2.90 -6.37
N ALA A 178 0.43 2.66 -6.95
CA ALA A 178 1.69 3.28 -6.54
C ALA A 178 1.91 4.63 -7.24
N ILE A 179 2.74 5.50 -6.66
CA ILE A 179 3.20 6.71 -7.35
C ILE A 179 4.02 6.31 -8.58
N PRO A 180 3.71 6.80 -9.79
CA PRO A 180 4.49 6.48 -10.98
C PRO A 180 5.91 7.01 -10.87
N GLU A 181 6.89 6.19 -11.24
CA GLU A 181 8.27 6.68 -11.43
C GLU A 181 8.31 7.86 -12.42
N PRO A 182 9.14 8.90 -12.18
CA PRO A 182 9.25 10.06 -13.07
C PRO A 182 9.55 9.69 -14.54
N THR A 183 10.30 8.62 -14.76
CA THR A 183 10.65 8.08 -16.09
C THR A 183 9.43 7.54 -16.84
N THR A 184 8.52 6.88 -16.12
CA THR A 184 7.27 6.34 -16.67
C THR A 184 6.30 7.46 -17.07
N ALA A 185 6.20 8.50 -16.24
CA ALA A 185 5.44 9.70 -16.58
C ALA A 185 6.01 10.40 -17.84
N GLY A 186 7.33 10.53 -17.92
CA GLY A 186 8.01 11.11 -19.08
C GLY A 186 7.77 10.32 -20.38
N LEU A 187 7.83 8.99 -20.33
CA LEU A 187 7.55 8.12 -21.47
C LEU A 187 6.08 8.20 -21.93
N LEU A 188 5.13 8.29 -20.99
CA LEU A 188 3.71 8.49 -21.30
C LEU A 188 3.47 9.83 -22.04
N VAL A 189 4.09 10.91 -21.55
CA VAL A 189 3.98 12.24 -22.19
C VAL A 189 4.60 12.22 -23.59
N LEU A 190 5.78 11.61 -23.76
CA LEU A 190 6.42 11.49 -25.07
C LEU A 190 5.60 10.63 -26.04
N GLY A 191 5.04 9.51 -25.56
CA GLY A 191 4.16 8.65 -26.34
C GLY A 191 2.88 9.37 -26.80
N ALA A 192 2.22 10.09 -25.89
CA ALA A 192 1.04 10.89 -26.21
C ALA A 192 1.36 12.02 -27.21
N GLY A 193 2.50 12.69 -27.03
CA GLY A 193 3.01 13.71 -27.95
C GLY A 193 3.26 13.15 -29.36
N GLY A 194 3.90 11.98 -29.46
CA GLY A 194 4.13 11.30 -30.73
C GLY A 194 2.83 10.90 -31.45
N LEU A 195 1.84 10.40 -30.71
CA LEU A 195 0.52 10.05 -31.26
C LEU A 195 -0.26 11.29 -31.73
N ALA A 196 -0.22 12.39 -30.98
CA ALA A 196 -0.85 13.65 -31.37
C ALA A 196 -0.21 14.24 -32.63
N TRP A 197 1.12 14.17 -32.75
CA TRP A 197 1.85 14.59 -33.95
C TRP A 197 1.44 13.76 -35.17
N ARG A 198 1.41 12.43 -35.04
CA ARG A 198 1.04 11.52 -36.15
C ARG A 198 -0.38 11.82 -36.66
N ARG A 199 -1.34 12.06 -35.77
CA ARG A 199 -2.73 12.42 -36.14
C ARG A 199 -2.80 13.76 -36.89
N ARG A 200 -1.94 14.72 -36.57
CA ARG A 200 -1.88 16.01 -37.30
C ARG A 200 -1.36 15.85 -38.72
N MET A 201 -0.38 14.97 -38.94
CA MET A 201 0.15 14.72 -40.27
C MET A 201 -0.88 14.05 -41.19
N GLN A 202 -1.67 13.10 -40.67
CA GLN A 202 -2.71 12.41 -41.45
C GLN A 202 -3.92 13.27 -41.82
N LYS A 203 -4.14 14.42 -41.14
CA LYS A 203 -5.23 15.37 -41.49
C LYS A 203 -4.83 16.41 -42.54
N ARG A 204 -3.56 16.42 -42.98
CA ARG A 204 -3.04 17.38 -43.97
C ARG A 204 -2.92 16.80 -45.37
N GLU A 205 -3.25 15.53 -45.56
CA GLU A 205 -3.45 14.86 -46.85
C GLU A 205 -4.94 14.81 -47.19
#